data_AF-A0A1H6GJM4-F1
#
_entry.id   AF-A0A1H6GJM4-F1
#
_cell.length_a   1.000
_cell.length_b   1.000
_cell.length_c   1.000
_cell.angle_alpha   90.00
_cell.angle_beta   90.00
_cell.angle_gamma   90.00
#
_symmetry.space_group_name_H-M   'P 1'
#
loop_
_entity.id
_entity.type
_entity.pdbx_description
1 polymer ?
#
loop_
_entity_poly.entity_id
_entity_poly.type
_entity_poly.pdbx_seq_one_letter_code
_entity_poly.pdbx_strand_id
1 'polypeptide(L)' 'MSMLTTSLKRRIEALQNECDLLAQGMDNLSLQLQEAYHHLKDHEPAYVARQMGQPIPETPDDIGPELHPPEE' A
#
# COMPACT_ATOMS: atom_id res chain seq x y z
N MET A 1 42.01 12.57 -21.64
CA MET A 1 40.71 12.96 -21.06
C MET A 1 39.49 12.19 -21.61
N SER A 2 39.61 11.30 -22.62
CA SER A 2 38.45 10.57 -23.16
C SER A 2 38.06 9.30 -22.38
N MET A 3 39.01 8.60 -21.75
CA MET A 3 38.69 7.37 -21.00
C MET A 3 37.84 7.64 -19.76
N LEU A 4 38.10 8.75 -19.05
CA LEU A 4 37.38 9.11 -17.85
C LEU A 4 35.94 9.53 -18.15
N THR A 5 35.73 10.27 -19.23
CA THR A 5 34.38 10.65 -19.70
C THR A 5 33.58 9.45 -20.18
N THR A 6 34.19 8.51 -20.91
CA THR A 6 33.51 7.26 -21.30
C THR A 6 33.16 6.39 -20.08
N SER A 7 34.06 6.30 -19.10
CA SER A 7 33.81 5.59 -17.84
C SER A 7 32.65 6.20 -17.05
N LEU A 8 32.62 7.54 -16.93
CA LEU A 8 31.54 8.25 -16.25
C LEU A 8 30.19 8.07 -16.96
N LYS A 9 30.15 8.14 -18.29
CA LYS A 9 28.92 7.89 -19.07
C LYS A 9 28.35 6.50 -18.81
N ARG A 10 29.18 5.45 -18.85
CA ARG A 10 28.74 4.08 -18.55
C ARG A 10 28.17 3.93 -17.14
N ARG A 11 28.77 4.61 -16.15
CA ARG A 11 28.27 4.59 -14.77
C ARG A 11 26.94 5.31 -14.63
N ILE A 12 26.76 6.41 -15.34
CA ILE A 12 25.48 7.14 -15.37
C ILE A 12 24.39 6.25 -15.99
N GLU A 13 24.68 5.60 -17.12
CA GLU A 13 23.75 4.67 -17.77
C GLU A 13 23.40 3.49 -16.86
N ALA A 14 24.38 2.92 -16.15
CA ALA A 14 24.14 1.85 -15.18
C ALA A 14 23.24 2.30 -14.03
N LEU A 15 23.50 3.48 -13.46
CA LEU A 15 22.67 4.05 -12.40
C LEU A 15 21.25 4.36 -12.87
N GLN A 16 21.09 4.86 -14.10
CA GLN A 16 19.77 5.09 -14.69
C GLN A 16 18.98 3.78 -14.80
N ASN A 17 19.62 2.71 -15.30
CA ASN A 17 18.98 1.40 -15.40
C ASN A 17 18.59 0.84 -14.02
N GLU A 18 19.44 1.03 -13.00
CA GLU A 18 19.13 0.62 -11.62
C GLU A 18 17.93 1.40 -11.05
N CYS A 19 17.86 2.70 -11.29
CA CYS A 19 16.72 3.52 -10.90
C CYS A 19 15.42 3.08 -11.61
N ASP A 20 15.48 2.81 -12.91
CA ASP A 20 14.33 2.36 -13.69
C ASP A 20 13.83 0.99 -13.21
N LEU A 21 14.75 0.07 -12.90
CA LEU A 21 14.41 -1.24 -12.34
C LEU A 21 13.76 -1.11 -10.96
N LEU A 22 14.28 -0.22 -10.11
CA LEU A 22 13.72 0.02 -8.78
C LEU A 22 12.32 0.65 -8.87
N ALA A 23 12.13 1.61 -9.78
CA ALA A 23 10.83 2.23 -10.02
C ALA A 23 9.79 1.19 -10.45
N GLN A 24 10.12 0.33 -11.43
CA GLN A 24 9.26 -0.77 -11.86
C GLN A 24 8.96 -1.75 -10.71
N GLY A 25 9.95 -2.04 -9.87
CA GLY A 25 9.76 -2.88 -8.68
C GLY A 25 8.79 -2.27 -7.68
N MET A 26 8.87 -0.96 -7.44
CA MET A 26 7.94 -0.23 -6.57
C MET A 26 6.52 -0.20 -7.13
N ASP A 27 6.37 0.05 -8.43
CA ASP A 27 5.06 0.04 -9.09
C ASP A 27 4.40 -1.34 -8.95
N ASN A 28 5.14 -2.42 -9.20
CA ASN A 28 4.63 -3.79 -9.02
C ASN A 28 4.24 -4.08 -7.56
N LEU A 29 5.08 -3.70 -6.59
CA LEU A 29 4.77 -3.86 -5.17
C LEU A 29 3.51 -3.08 -4.77
N SER A 30 3.34 -1.86 -5.28
CA SER A 30 2.16 -1.05 -5.00
C SER A 30 0.88 -1.71 -5.54
N LEU A 31 0.95 -2.33 -6.71
CA LEU A 31 -0.17 -3.04 -7.32
C LEU A 31 -0.54 -4.29 -6.51
N GLN A 32 0.45 -5.09 -6.12
CA GLN A 32 0.24 -6.26 -5.27
C GLN A 32 -0.34 -5.89 -3.90
N LEU A 33 0.12 -4.78 -3.32
CA LEU A 33 -0.41 -4.27 -2.06
C LEU A 33 -1.87 -3.84 -2.21
N GLN A 34 -2.22 -3.18 -3.31
CA GLN A 34 -3.59 -2.79 -3.60
C GLN A 34 -4.51 -4.01 -3.77
N GLU A 35 -4.05 -5.05 -4.46
CA GLU A 35 -4.78 -6.33 -4.58
C GLU A 35 -4.97 -6.99 -3.22
N ALA A 36 -3.91 -7.05 -2.40
CA ALA A 36 -4.00 -7.60 -1.05
C ALA A 36 -5.00 -6.82 -0.17
N TYR A 37 -5.00 -5.49 -0.24
CA TYR A 37 -6.00 -4.67 0.45
C TYR A 37 -7.41 -4.88 -0.09
N HIS A 38 -7.57 -5.12 -1.40
CA HIS A 38 -8.87 -5.44 -1.98
C HIS A 38 -9.42 -6.75 -1.40
N HIS A 39 -8.60 -7.80 -1.35
CA HIS A 39 -8.96 -9.07 -0.73
C HIS A 39 -9.24 -8.93 0.77
N LEU A 40 -8.44 -8.16 1.49
CA LEU A 40 -8.63 -7.94 2.92
C LEU A 40 -9.91 -7.15 3.21
N LYS A 41 -10.32 -6.24 2.32
CA LYS A 41 -11.53 -5.42 2.50
C LYS A 41 -12.79 -6.27 2.62
N ASP A 42 -12.84 -7.42 1.97
CA ASP A 42 -13.99 -8.34 2.04
C ASP A 42 -14.14 -8.99 3.42
N HIS A 43 -13.05 -9.05 4.20
CA HIS A 43 -13.03 -9.66 5.53
C HIS A 43 -12.97 -8.63 6.66
N GLU A 44 -12.18 -7.56 6.50
CA GLU A 44 -11.93 -6.53 7.51
C GLU A 44 -11.99 -5.11 6.92
N PRO A 45 -13.19 -4.65 6.51
CA PRO A 45 -13.35 -3.37 5.79
C PRO A 45 -12.97 -2.16 6.65
N ALA A 46 -13.21 -2.20 7.97
CA ALA A 46 -12.88 -1.11 8.89
C ALA A 46 -11.36 -0.94 9.06
N TYR A 47 -10.61 -2.04 9.10
CA TYR A 47 -9.14 -2.02 9.17
C TYR A 47 -8.55 -1.41 7.90
N VAL A 48 -9.02 -1.84 6.73
CA VAL A 48 -8.58 -1.32 5.43
C VAL A 48 -8.91 0.17 5.30
N ALA A 49 -10.10 0.60 5.70
CA ALA A 49 -10.51 2.01 5.63
C ALA A 49 -9.60 2.91 6.49
N ARG A 50 -9.28 2.48 7.72
CA ARG A 50 -8.35 3.20 8.60
C ARG A 50 -6.96 3.34 7.98
N GLN A 51 -6.44 2.26 7.38
CA GLN A 51 -5.09 2.24 6.83
C GLN A 51 -4.97 3.03 5.52
N MET A 52 -6.04 3.06 4.72
CA MET A 52 -6.11 3.82 3.45
C MET A 52 -6.59 5.27 3.64
N GLY A 53 -6.85 5.71 4.87
CA GLY A 53 -7.39 7.05 5.17
C GLY A 53 -8.78 7.28 4.58
N GLN A 54 -9.52 6.22 4.29
CA GLN A 54 -10.89 6.28 3.78
C GLN A 54 -11.88 6.42 4.94
N PRO A 55 -13.04 7.05 4.71
CA PRO A 55 -14.11 7.02 5.70
C PRO A 55 -14.45 5.56 6.00
N ILE A 56 -14.42 5.21 7.29
CA ILE A 56 -14.77 3.87 7.77
C ILE A 56 -16.20 3.61 7.28
N PRO A 57 -16.44 2.58 6.46
CA PRO A 57 -17.80 2.24 6.10
C PRO A 57 -18.53 1.92 7.40
N GLU A 58 -19.60 2.67 7.67
CA GLU A 58 -20.55 2.35 8.74
C GLU A 58 -21.21 1.03 8.36
N THR A 59 -20.55 -0.09 8.65
CA THR A 59 -21.29 -1.34 8.78
C THR A 59 -22.25 -1.16 9.94
N PRO A 60 -23.52 -1.57 9.79
CA PRO A 60 -24.50 -1.53 10.85
C PRO A 60 -24.17 -2.63 11.85
N ASP A 61 -23.07 -2.47 12.58
CA ASP A 61 -22.91 -3.06 13.89
C ASP A 61 -23.51 -2.08 14.90
N ASP A 62 -24.82 -1.86 14.75
CA ASP A 62 -25.71 -1.57 15.86
C ASP A 62 -25.88 -2.85 16.68
N ILE A 63 -24.78 -3.30 17.28
CA ILE A 63 -24.77 -4.04 18.54
C ILE A 63 -23.52 -3.56 19.28
N GLY A 64 -23.54 -2.30 19.70
CA GLY A 64 -22.96 -2.01 21.01
C GLY A 64 -23.57 -3.02 21.98
N PRO A 65 -22.81 -3.65 22.90
CA PRO A 65 -23.36 -4.68 23.76
C PRO A 65 -24.61 -4.12 24.42
N GLU A 66 -25.77 -4.67 24.01
CA GLU A 66 -27.04 -4.45 24.67
C GLU A 66 -26.83 -4.84 26.12
N LEU A 67 -26.57 -3.84 26.96
CA LEU A 67 -26.84 -3.89 28.38
C LEU A 67 -28.36 -3.98 28.51
N HIS A 68 -28.90 -5.17 28.30
CA HIS A 68 -30.30 -5.46 28.57
C HIS A 68 -30.42 -6.44 29.75
N PRO A 69 -31.54 -6.38 30.48
CA PRO A 69 -31.68 -5.85 31.85
C PRO A 69 -32.15 -7.06 32.76
N PRO A 70 -32.98 -6.99 33.83
CA PRO A 70 -33.62 -5.93 34.62
C PRO A 70 -33.13 -5.94 36.09
N GLU A 71 -33.59 -5.06 36.99
CA GLU A 71 -34.66 -5.39 37.94
C GLU A 71 -34.99 -4.15 38.80
N GLU A 72 -36.31 -3.97 38.99
CA GLU A 72 -37.10 -3.19 39.95
C GLU A 72 -36.47 -2.09 40.83
#